data_AF-A0A4Z2BHG3-F1
#
_entry.id   AF-A0A4Z2BHG3-F1
#
_cell.length_a   1.000
_cell.length_b   1.000
_cell.length_c   1.000
_cell.angle_alpha   90.00
_cell.angle_beta   90.00
_cell.angle_gamma   90.00
#
_symmetry.space_group_name_H-M   'P 1'
#
loop_
_entity.id
_entity.type
_entity.pdbx_description
1 polymer ?
#
loop_
_entity_poly.entity_id
_entity_poly.type
_entity_poly.pdbx_seq_one_letter_code
_entity_poly.pdbx_strand_id
1 'polypeptide(L)'
;MKRWCGGNTGHVAKSDRSGLCRGRLMMLMWIILSSSLSLMVDGQMKISPEMVQQWAVTFGKEIAAMSARYSGAKLLQKKYKDVEGMVKIEELKGEELVKKFAEEMEEMLGRKMKSVKRLAEAAEDADLYHDYNDTLEFDYFNSLLINTVDEGGNQVPLGGEFPLEENEHFNNLPVNTLLSNIQVPTNVYNRDPDILNGAFMSEALNEVFIENFQKDPTLTWQYFGSSTGFFRLYPGIQWTPDEHGVVTFDCRNRNW
;
A
#
# COMPACT_ATOMS: atom_id res chain seq x y z
N MET A 1 5.59 59.35 -9.87
CA MET A 1 5.74 60.26 -8.73
C MET A 1 6.66 61.39 -9.18
N LYS A 2 6.13 62.63 -9.26
CA LYS A 2 6.77 63.99 -9.26
C LYS A 2 8.14 64.16 -9.95
N ARG A 3 8.46 65.17 -10.76
CA ARG A 3 7.93 66.52 -11.04
C ARG A 3 8.83 67.07 -12.20
N TRP A 4 8.26 67.72 -13.22
CA TRP A 4 8.29 69.18 -13.44
C TRP A 4 9.70 69.80 -13.49
N CYS A 5 10.16 70.24 -14.66
CA CYS A 5 9.88 71.53 -15.32
C CYS A 5 11.01 72.53 -15.04
N GLY A 6 11.48 73.19 -16.09
CA GLY A 6 12.43 74.29 -15.98
C GLY A 6 12.79 74.84 -17.34
N GLY A 7 11.86 75.60 -17.94
CA GLY A 7 12.18 76.55 -19.01
C GLY A 7 13.16 77.61 -18.49
N ASN A 8 14.10 78.11 -19.29
CA ASN A 8 13.95 78.96 -20.48
C ASN A 8 14.39 80.39 -20.11
N THR A 9 15.55 80.83 -20.60
CA THR A 9 15.88 82.26 -20.79
C THR A 9 16.98 82.36 -21.84
N GLY A 10 16.66 83.03 -22.94
CA GLY A 10 17.60 83.31 -24.03
C GLY A 10 18.49 84.52 -23.77
N HIS A 11 19.53 84.65 -24.60
CA HIS A 11 20.04 85.95 -25.03
C HIS A 11 20.76 85.85 -26.39
N VAL A 12 20.25 86.66 -27.31
CA VAL A 12 20.77 87.11 -28.63
C VAL A 12 21.99 88.04 -28.36
N ALA A 13 23.05 88.21 -29.14
CA ALA A 13 23.62 87.67 -30.39
C ALA A 13 25.07 88.20 -30.54
N LYS A 14 25.91 87.53 -31.35
CA LYS A 14 26.63 88.11 -32.53
C LYS A 14 27.83 87.26 -32.99
N SER A 15 27.98 87.24 -34.32
CA SER A 15 29.14 87.02 -35.21
C SER A 15 30.10 85.83 -35.06
N ASP A 16 30.07 85.04 -36.14
CA ASP A 16 31.19 84.61 -37.00
C ASP A 16 32.21 83.52 -36.61
N ARG A 17 32.12 82.45 -37.43
CA ARG A 17 33.15 81.62 -38.10
C ARG A 17 34.24 80.85 -37.31
N SER A 18 34.05 79.52 -37.42
CA SER A 18 34.98 78.45 -37.87
C SER A 18 36.04 77.82 -36.93
N GLY A 19 35.86 76.50 -36.69
CA GLY A 19 36.90 75.46 -36.86
C GLY A 19 37.36 74.64 -35.64
N LEU A 20 36.99 73.34 -35.56
CA LEU A 20 37.85 72.12 -35.40
C LEU A 20 37.10 70.91 -34.76
N CYS A 21 36.82 69.87 -35.56
CA CYS A 21 36.36 68.54 -35.15
C CYS A 21 37.32 67.49 -35.73
N ARG A 22 38.18 66.83 -34.94
CA ARG A 22 38.89 65.62 -35.43
C ARG A 22 39.51 64.70 -34.37
N GLY A 23 39.91 65.20 -33.19
CA GLY A 23 40.64 64.38 -32.20
C GLY A 23 39.80 63.46 -31.29
N ARG A 24 38.56 63.85 -30.95
CA ARG A 24 37.74 63.14 -29.95
C ARG A 24 37.07 61.86 -30.46
N LEU A 25 36.87 61.71 -31.78
CA LEU A 25 36.21 60.53 -32.35
C LEU A 25 37.09 59.27 -32.35
N MET A 26 38.41 59.42 -32.50
CA MET A 26 39.32 58.28 -32.64
C MET A 26 39.52 57.49 -31.33
N MET A 27 39.54 58.18 -30.19
CA MET A 27 39.68 57.54 -28.86
C MET A 27 38.44 56.72 -28.47
N LEU A 28 37.24 57.21 -28.81
CA LEU A 28 36.00 56.48 -28.55
C LEU A 28 35.88 55.23 -29.43
N MET A 29 36.37 55.29 -30.68
CA MET A 29 36.44 54.11 -31.55
C MET A 29 37.38 53.04 -31.00
N TRP A 30 38.51 53.40 -30.40
CA TRP A 30 39.46 52.42 -29.85
C TRP A 30 38.95 51.70 -28.61
N ILE A 31 38.19 52.38 -27.73
CA ILE A 31 37.59 51.77 -26.54
C ILE A 31 36.44 50.82 -26.93
N ILE A 32 35.67 51.18 -27.97
CA ILE A 32 34.60 50.32 -28.51
C ILE A 32 35.19 49.10 -29.25
N LEU A 33 36.33 49.27 -29.93
CA LEU A 33 37.03 48.14 -30.59
C LEU A 33 37.68 47.17 -29.59
N SER A 34 38.21 47.66 -28.47
CA SER A 34 38.83 46.79 -27.47
C SER A 34 37.81 46.10 -26.58
N SER A 35 36.67 46.75 -26.26
CA SER A 35 35.58 46.11 -25.49
C SER A 35 34.79 45.08 -26.31
N SER A 36 34.81 45.16 -27.64
CA SER A 36 34.19 44.16 -28.53
C SER A 36 35.05 42.92 -28.76
N LEU A 37 36.33 42.92 -28.33
CA LEU A 37 37.23 41.77 -28.46
C LEU A 37 37.20 40.82 -27.25
N SER A 38 36.40 41.10 -26.20
CA SER A 38 36.43 40.35 -24.92
C SER A 38 35.12 39.68 -24.49
N LEU A 39 34.11 39.58 -25.35
CA LEU A 39 32.94 38.69 -25.18
C LEU A 39 32.55 38.21 -26.58
N MET A 40 32.52 36.94 -26.96
CA MET A 40 32.40 35.70 -26.20
C MET A 40 33.15 34.62 -27.00
N VAL A 41 34.14 33.96 -26.42
CA VAL A 41 34.40 32.56 -26.78
C VAL A 41 33.25 31.81 -26.14
N ASP A 42 32.09 31.80 -26.81
CA ASP A 42 30.99 30.95 -26.43
C ASP A 42 31.41 29.54 -26.84
N GLY A 43 32.04 28.85 -25.88
CA GLY A 43 32.39 27.44 -25.96
C GLY A 43 31.12 26.60 -25.99
N GLN A 44 30.36 26.67 -27.08
CA GLN A 44 29.42 25.63 -27.45
C GLN A 44 30.01 24.89 -28.64
N MET A 45 30.79 23.84 -28.35
CA MET A 45 30.76 22.64 -29.21
C MET A 45 29.33 22.07 -29.11
N LYS A 46 28.39 22.72 -29.81
CA LYS A 46 27.02 22.25 -29.94
C LYS A 46 27.09 21.04 -30.86
N ILE A 47 27.17 19.86 -30.26
CA ILE A 47 27.06 18.60 -31.00
C ILE A 47 25.78 18.70 -31.81
N SER A 48 25.90 18.59 -33.14
CA SER A 48 24.73 18.66 -34.02
C SER A 48 23.75 17.54 -33.64
N PRO A 49 22.43 17.80 -33.59
CA PRO A 49 21.43 16.75 -33.41
C PRO A 49 21.60 15.59 -34.39
N GLU A 50 22.07 15.88 -35.61
CA GLU A 50 22.35 14.87 -36.64
C GLU A 50 23.51 13.95 -36.25
N MET A 51 24.53 14.50 -35.59
CA MET A 51 25.68 13.73 -35.10
C MET A 51 25.30 12.86 -33.90
N VAL A 52 24.47 13.37 -32.99
CA VAL A 52 23.88 12.57 -31.89
C VAL A 52 23.02 11.44 -32.45
N GLN A 53 22.21 11.72 -33.48
CA GLN A 53 21.39 10.71 -34.15
C GLN A 53 22.25 9.62 -34.80
N GLN A 54 23.34 9.99 -35.46
CA GLN A 54 24.29 9.02 -36.05
C GLN A 54 24.96 8.16 -34.98
N TRP A 55 25.38 8.74 -33.86
CA TRP A 55 25.94 7.98 -32.74
C TRP A 55 24.91 7.03 -32.13
N ALA A 56 23.68 7.51 -31.87
CA ALA A 56 22.61 6.68 -31.33
C ALA A 56 22.27 5.49 -32.25
N VAL A 57 22.23 5.71 -33.56
CA VAL A 57 22.00 4.64 -34.55
C VAL A 57 23.16 3.66 -34.59
N THR A 58 24.40 4.15 -34.56
CA THR A 58 25.59 3.29 -34.63
C THR A 58 25.72 2.44 -33.36
N PHE A 59 25.61 3.07 -32.19
CA PHE A 59 25.61 2.41 -30.90
C PHE A 59 24.45 1.43 -30.75
N GLY A 60 23.24 1.80 -31.21
CA GLY A 60 22.08 0.91 -31.22
C GLY A 60 22.29 -0.33 -32.09
N LYS A 61 22.94 -0.19 -33.26
CA LYS A 61 23.33 -1.33 -34.11
C LYS A 61 24.34 -2.25 -33.43
N GLU A 62 25.32 -1.68 -32.74
CA GLU A 62 26.33 -2.45 -32.00
C GLU A 62 25.71 -3.23 -30.84
N ILE A 63 24.84 -2.59 -30.04
CA ILE A 63 24.09 -3.27 -28.96
C ILE A 63 23.19 -4.37 -29.54
N ALA A 64 22.48 -4.12 -30.64
CA ALA A 64 21.64 -5.12 -31.27
C ALA A 64 22.46 -6.31 -31.79
N ALA A 65 23.63 -6.06 -32.38
CA ALA A 65 24.54 -7.11 -32.85
C ALA A 65 25.11 -7.92 -31.67
N MET A 66 25.51 -7.25 -30.59
CA MET A 66 25.99 -7.90 -29.36
C MET A 66 24.90 -8.75 -28.72
N SER A 67 23.69 -8.19 -28.58
CA SER A 67 22.52 -8.91 -28.07
C SER A 67 22.17 -10.12 -28.94
N ALA A 68 22.11 -9.97 -30.27
CA ALA A 68 21.83 -11.09 -31.16
C ALA A 68 22.90 -12.20 -31.11
N ARG A 69 24.16 -11.85 -30.84
CA ARG A 69 25.28 -12.80 -30.73
C ARG A 69 25.28 -13.55 -29.40
N TYR A 70 25.03 -12.86 -28.28
CA TYR A 70 25.21 -13.42 -26.94
C TYR A 70 23.91 -13.82 -26.22
N SER A 71 22.75 -13.25 -26.58
CA SER A 71 21.47 -13.62 -25.94
C SER A 71 21.02 -15.06 -26.21
N GLY A 72 21.52 -15.66 -27.30
CA GLY A 72 21.08 -16.98 -27.73
C GLY A 72 19.62 -17.01 -28.21
N ALA A 73 18.97 -15.87 -28.46
CA ALA A 73 17.55 -15.82 -28.86
C ALA A 73 17.23 -16.69 -30.09
N LYS A 74 18.13 -16.71 -31.10
CA LYS A 74 17.99 -17.57 -32.28
C LYS A 74 18.11 -19.07 -31.95
N LEU A 75 18.99 -19.41 -31.01
CA LEU A 75 19.14 -20.78 -30.54
C LEU A 75 17.88 -21.23 -29.78
N LEU A 76 17.34 -20.36 -28.91
CA LEU A 76 16.10 -20.61 -28.18
C LEU A 76 14.92 -20.80 -29.14
N GLN A 77 14.76 -19.93 -30.14
CA GLN A 77 13.72 -20.06 -31.16
C GLN A 77 13.83 -21.40 -31.91
N LYS A 78 15.06 -21.82 -32.26
CA LYS A 78 15.30 -23.12 -32.90
C LYS A 78 14.90 -24.28 -31.97
N LYS A 79 15.28 -24.21 -30.69
CA LYS A 79 14.93 -25.23 -29.70
C LYS A 79 13.42 -25.36 -29.51
N TYR A 80 12.66 -24.25 -29.51
CA TYR A 80 11.21 -24.29 -29.46
C TYR A 80 10.58 -24.98 -30.69
N LYS A 81 11.15 -24.77 -31.89
CA LYS A 81 10.72 -25.49 -33.11
C LYS A 81 11.08 -26.98 -33.05
N ASP A 82 12.26 -27.31 -32.52
CA ASP A 82 12.71 -28.70 -32.38
C ASP A 82 11.76 -29.52 -31.47
N VAL A 83 11.13 -28.88 -30.47
CA VAL A 83 10.17 -29.51 -29.54
C VAL A 83 8.71 -29.27 -29.92
N GLU A 84 8.41 -28.65 -31.06
CA GLU A 84 7.04 -28.34 -31.50
C GLU A 84 6.17 -29.60 -31.64
N GLY A 85 6.77 -30.74 -32.00
CA GLY A 85 6.06 -32.03 -32.01
C GLY A 85 5.70 -32.58 -30.62
N MET A 86 6.30 -32.05 -29.54
CA MET A 86 6.03 -32.42 -28.15
C MET A 86 5.16 -31.38 -27.43
N VAL A 87 4.99 -30.18 -27.99
CA VAL A 87 4.25 -29.07 -27.38
C VAL A 87 2.99 -28.81 -28.18
N LYS A 88 1.85 -28.75 -27.49
CA LYS A 88 0.57 -28.46 -28.12
C LYS A 88 0.31 -26.94 -28.09
N ILE A 89 0.22 -26.31 -29.26
CA ILE A 89 -0.23 -24.92 -29.38
C ILE A 89 -1.76 -24.96 -29.38
N GLU A 90 -2.37 -24.34 -28.37
CA GLU A 90 -3.82 -24.24 -28.23
C GLU A 90 -4.25 -22.77 -28.37
N GLU A 91 -5.32 -22.54 -29.13
CA GLU A 91 -5.93 -21.22 -29.25
C GLU A 91 -6.74 -20.92 -27.99
N LEU A 92 -6.43 -19.81 -27.33
CA LEU A 92 -7.13 -19.39 -26.11
C LEU A 92 -8.29 -18.47 -26.47
N LYS A 93 -9.51 -18.93 -26.21
CA LYS A 93 -10.72 -18.11 -26.33
C LYS A 93 -10.97 -17.34 -25.05
N GLY A 94 -10.75 -16.02 -25.10
CA GLY A 94 -10.90 -15.15 -23.93
C GLY A 94 -12.29 -15.19 -23.30
N GLU A 95 -13.36 -15.27 -24.11
CA GLU A 95 -14.74 -15.32 -23.61
C GLU A 95 -15.02 -16.58 -22.77
N GLU A 96 -14.54 -17.75 -23.22
CA GLU A 96 -14.70 -19.00 -22.49
C GLU A 96 -13.92 -18.99 -21.17
N LEU A 97 -12.71 -18.41 -21.17
CA LEU A 97 -11.89 -18.26 -19.97
C LEU A 97 -12.54 -17.33 -18.93
N VAL A 98 -13.06 -16.18 -19.37
CA VAL A 98 -13.75 -15.23 -18.48
C VAL A 98 -15.01 -15.86 -17.90
N LYS A 99 -15.77 -16.61 -18.72
CA LYS A 99 -16.96 -17.32 -18.25
C LYS A 99 -16.61 -18.38 -17.20
N LYS A 100 -15.59 -19.19 -17.46
CA LYS A 100 -15.10 -20.20 -16.52
C LYS A 100 -14.65 -19.56 -15.20
N PHE A 101 -13.90 -18.47 -15.27
CA PHE A 101 -13.45 -17.74 -14.09
C PHE A 101 -14.63 -17.17 -13.29
N ALA A 102 -15.65 -16.63 -13.97
CA ALA A 102 -16.85 -16.15 -13.31
C ALA A 102 -17.60 -17.27 -12.58
N GLU A 103 -17.72 -18.45 -13.20
CA GLU A 103 -18.33 -19.63 -12.58
C GLU A 103 -17.54 -20.10 -11.33
N GLU A 104 -16.21 -20.18 -11.42
CA GLU A 104 -15.35 -20.53 -10.28
C GLU A 104 -15.45 -19.50 -9.13
N MET A 105 -15.54 -18.21 -9.46
CA MET A 105 -15.76 -17.14 -8.48
C MET A 105 -17.13 -17.23 -7.81
N GLU A 106 -18.19 -17.52 -8.58
CA GLU A 106 -19.54 -17.69 -8.04
C GLU A 106 -19.59 -18.87 -7.06
N GLU A 107 -18.99 -20.01 -7.40
CA GLU A 107 -18.93 -21.16 -6.52
C GLU A 107 -18.15 -20.85 -5.22
N MET A 108 -17.00 -20.19 -5.35
CA MET A 108 -16.16 -19.79 -4.21
C MET A 108 -16.91 -18.82 -3.29
N LEU A 109 -17.51 -17.76 -3.84
CA LEU A 109 -18.28 -16.79 -3.05
C LEU A 109 -19.53 -17.42 -2.45
N GLY A 110 -20.20 -18.32 -3.17
CA GLY A 110 -21.35 -19.07 -2.68
C GLY A 110 -21.00 -19.95 -1.48
N ARG A 111 -19.83 -20.60 -1.47
CA ARG A 111 -19.33 -21.35 -0.30
C ARG A 111 -19.06 -20.43 0.90
N LYS A 112 -18.40 -19.29 0.69
CA LYS A 112 -18.14 -18.30 1.74
C LYS A 112 -19.45 -17.74 2.33
N MET A 113 -20.42 -17.42 1.48
CA MET A 113 -21.75 -16.96 1.91
C MET A 113 -22.46 -18.00 2.78
N LYS A 114 -22.39 -19.29 2.45
CA LYS A 114 -22.96 -20.36 3.29
C LYS A 114 -22.29 -20.46 4.66
N SER A 115 -20.99 -20.19 4.76
CA SER A 115 -20.29 -20.16 6.05
C SER A 115 -20.70 -18.97 6.92
N VAL A 116 -20.84 -17.79 6.31
CA VAL A 116 -21.36 -16.58 6.99
C VAL A 116 -22.80 -16.79 7.45
N LYS A 117 -23.65 -17.37 6.61
CA LYS A 117 -25.06 -17.64 6.97
C LYS A 117 -25.19 -18.56 8.18
N ARG A 118 -24.38 -19.62 8.23
CA ARG A 118 -24.35 -20.54 9.38
C ARG A 118 -23.90 -19.86 10.66
N LEU A 119 -22.91 -18.96 10.58
CA LEU A 119 -22.48 -18.15 11.73
C LEU A 119 -23.57 -17.19 12.19
N ALA A 120 -24.27 -16.55 11.26
CA ALA A 120 -25.38 -15.65 11.58
C ALA A 120 -26.53 -16.40 12.26
N GLU A 121 -26.98 -17.52 11.70
CA GLU A 121 -28.02 -18.38 12.28
C GLU A 121 -27.61 -18.86 13.69
N ALA A 122 -26.36 -19.31 13.88
CA ALA A 122 -25.86 -19.74 15.18
C ALA A 122 -25.76 -18.60 16.20
N ALA A 123 -25.40 -17.38 15.76
CA ALA A 123 -25.36 -16.21 16.63
C ALA A 123 -26.77 -15.77 17.06
N GLU A 124 -27.73 -15.78 16.14
CA GLU A 124 -29.14 -15.46 16.41
C GLU A 124 -29.76 -16.50 17.37
N ASP A 125 -29.51 -17.79 17.15
CA ASP A 125 -29.98 -18.85 18.05
C ASP A 125 -29.32 -18.72 19.44
N ALA A 126 -28.01 -18.49 19.50
CA ALA A 126 -27.30 -18.32 20.77
C ALA A 126 -27.82 -17.10 21.56
N ASP A 127 -28.11 -15.98 20.90
CA ASP A 127 -28.69 -14.79 21.52
C ASP A 127 -30.13 -15.03 21.99
N LEU A 128 -30.96 -15.72 21.18
CA LEU A 128 -32.36 -16.01 21.49
C LEU A 128 -32.52 -16.85 22.77
N TYR A 129 -31.63 -17.81 23.00
CA TYR A 129 -31.67 -18.69 24.16
C TYR A 129 -30.81 -18.19 25.34
N HIS A 130 -30.16 -17.04 25.21
CA HIS A 130 -29.33 -16.47 26.28
C HIS A 130 -30.16 -15.57 27.20
N ASP A 131 -30.21 -15.92 28.48
CA ASP A 131 -30.81 -15.08 29.51
C ASP A 131 -29.75 -14.14 30.11
N TYR A 132 -30.00 -12.83 30.00
CA TYR A 132 -29.08 -11.82 30.53
C TYR A 132 -28.92 -11.92 32.06
N ASN A 133 -27.67 -11.94 32.53
CA ASN A 133 -27.32 -11.95 33.95
C ASN A 133 -26.28 -10.88 34.29
N ASP A 134 -26.69 -9.85 35.03
CA ASP A 134 -25.84 -8.72 35.45
C ASP A 134 -24.71 -9.14 36.43
N THR A 135 -24.89 -10.27 37.11
CA THR A 135 -23.93 -10.81 38.09
C THR A 135 -23.10 -11.98 37.53
N LEU A 136 -23.12 -12.17 36.21
CA LEU A 136 -22.36 -13.23 35.56
C LEU A 136 -20.86 -13.03 35.76
N GLU A 137 -20.21 -14.03 36.35
CA GLU A 137 -18.74 -14.12 36.37
C GLU A 137 -18.32 -15.13 35.29
N PHE A 138 -17.65 -14.65 34.25
CA PHE A 138 -17.21 -15.47 33.13
C PHE A 138 -15.81 -15.05 32.69
N ASP A 139 -14.91 -16.03 32.58
CA ASP A 139 -13.56 -15.81 32.07
C ASP A 139 -13.47 -16.24 30.61
N TYR A 140 -12.88 -15.38 29.78
CA TYR A 140 -12.63 -15.63 28.37
C TYR A 140 -11.18 -15.28 28.01
N PHE A 141 -10.69 -15.81 26.90
CA PHE A 141 -9.35 -15.50 26.40
C PHE A 141 -9.35 -14.11 25.74
N ASN A 142 -8.69 -13.15 26.37
CA ASN A 142 -8.50 -11.81 25.81
C ASN A 142 -7.24 -11.78 24.95
N SER A 143 -7.38 -11.45 23.67
CA SER A 143 -6.29 -11.48 22.68
C SER A 143 -5.09 -10.59 23.03
N LEU A 144 -5.28 -9.57 23.88
CA LEU A 144 -4.21 -8.67 24.35
C LEU A 144 -3.46 -9.22 25.57
N LEU A 145 -4.08 -10.14 26.30
CA LEU A 145 -3.61 -10.62 27.59
C LEU A 145 -3.15 -12.08 27.54
N ILE A 146 -3.54 -12.84 26.52
CA ILE A 146 -3.13 -14.24 26.40
C ILE A 146 -1.62 -14.42 26.48
N ASN A 147 -1.17 -15.45 27.20
CA ASN A 147 0.24 -15.76 27.40
C ASN A 147 1.07 -14.63 28.06
N THR A 148 0.43 -13.64 28.68
CA THR A 148 1.14 -12.61 29.46
C THR A 148 1.18 -12.99 30.95
N VAL A 149 2.31 -12.68 31.58
CA VAL A 149 2.58 -12.95 33.00
C VAL A 149 2.81 -11.65 33.75
N ASP A 150 2.39 -11.62 35.01
CA ASP A 150 2.64 -10.50 35.93
C ASP A 150 4.10 -10.50 36.45
N GLU A 151 4.47 -9.47 37.23
CA GLU A 151 5.80 -9.36 37.86
C GLU A 151 6.14 -10.53 38.78
N GLY A 152 5.13 -11.25 39.27
CA GLY A 152 5.27 -12.45 40.10
C GLY A 152 5.33 -13.75 39.32
N GLY A 153 5.25 -13.71 37.98
CA GLY A 153 5.24 -14.88 37.11
C GLY A 153 3.89 -15.61 37.04
N ASN A 154 2.81 -15.04 37.58
CA ASN A 154 1.46 -15.61 37.46
C ASN A 154 0.79 -15.10 36.17
N GLN A 155 -0.14 -15.90 35.64
CA GLN A 155 -0.93 -15.49 34.48
C GLN A 155 -1.86 -14.33 34.87
N VAL A 156 -1.93 -13.31 34.00
CA VAL A 156 -2.85 -12.20 34.23
C VAL A 156 -4.31 -12.65 34.06
N PRO A 157 -5.28 -12.01 34.73
CA PRO A 157 -6.70 -12.28 34.51
C PRO A 157 -7.08 -12.13 33.03
N LEU A 158 -7.90 -13.05 32.51
CA LEU A 158 -8.28 -13.15 31.08
C LEU A 158 -7.12 -13.44 30.11
N GLY A 159 -5.90 -13.64 30.62
CA GLY A 159 -4.76 -14.09 29.82
C GLY A 159 -4.82 -15.58 29.58
N GLY A 160 -4.67 -16.37 30.64
CA GLY A 160 -4.65 -17.83 30.52
C GLY A 160 -3.50 -18.37 29.66
N GLU A 161 -3.37 -19.69 29.63
CA GLU A 161 -2.49 -20.38 28.68
C GLU A 161 -3.24 -20.60 27.36
N PHE A 162 -2.73 -20.03 26.28
CA PHE A 162 -3.35 -20.10 24.97
C PHE A 162 -2.30 -20.54 23.94
N PRO A 163 -2.20 -21.84 23.61
CA PRO A 163 -1.16 -22.33 22.72
C PRO A 163 -1.35 -21.74 21.33
N LEU A 164 -0.26 -21.20 20.77
CA LEU A 164 -0.23 -20.63 19.43
C LEU A 164 0.81 -21.36 18.61
N GLU A 165 0.43 -21.75 17.39
CA GLU A 165 1.29 -22.45 16.45
C GLU A 165 1.39 -21.65 15.15
N GLU A 166 2.59 -21.56 14.59
CA GLU A 166 2.78 -20.93 13.28
C GLU A 166 2.01 -21.70 12.21
N ASN A 167 1.22 -20.98 11.41
CA ASN A 167 0.39 -21.61 10.40
C ASN A 167 0.59 -20.95 9.02
N GLU A 168 1.02 -21.74 8.02
CA GLU A 168 1.28 -21.28 6.66
C GLU A 168 0.05 -20.64 6.01
N HIS A 169 -1.14 -21.18 6.27
CA HIS A 169 -2.41 -20.65 5.76
C HIS A 169 -2.71 -19.24 6.27
N PHE A 170 -2.18 -18.89 7.44
CA PHE A 170 -2.33 -17.57 8.08
C PHE A 170 -1.04 -16.74 7.98
N ASN A 171 -0.29 -16.87 6.88
CA ASN A 171 0.97 -16.14 6.64
C ASN A 171 2.06 -16.43 7.69
N ASN A 172 2.13 -17.66 8.20
CA ASN A 172 3.02 -18.07 9.30
C ASN A 172 2.81 -17.27 10.59
N LEU A 173 1.61 -16.69 10.78
CA LEU A 173 1.26 -16.07 12.06
C LEU A 173 1.00 -17.16 13.11
N PRO A 174 1.42 -16.94 14.37
CA PRO A 174 1.12 -17.83 15.47
C PRO A 174 -0.38 -17.72 15.81
N VAL A 175 -1.13 -18.80 15.58
CA VAL A 175 -2.59 -18.85 15.77
C VAL A 175 -3.01 -20.13 16.49
N ASN A 176 -4.20 -20.13 17.07
CA ASN A 176 -4.83 -21.30 17.66
C ASN A 176 -6.04 -21.72 16.81
N THR A 177 -5.92 -22.85 16.15
CA THR A 177 -6.97 -23.40 15.27
C THR A 177 -8.04 -24.20 16.03
N LEU A 178 -7.91 -24.34 17.34
CA LEU A 178 -8.88 -25.05 18.19
C LEU A 178 -9.83 -24.10 18.90
N LEU A 179 -9.42 -22.85 19.14
CA LEU A 179 -10.19 -21.88 19.92
C LEU A 179 -10.17 -20.49 19.27
N SER A 180 -11.29 -19.78 19.40
CA SER A 180 -11.32 -18.34 19.14
C SER A 180 -10.90 -17.56 20.40
N ASN A 181 -10.57 -16.29 20.23
CA ASN A 181 -10.37 -15.38 21.35
C ASN A 181 -11.07 -14.03 21.09
N ILE A 182 -11.12 -13.19 22.13
CA ILE A 182 -11.86 -11.93 22.10
C ILE A 182 -10.89 -10.76 22.23
N GLN A 183 -11.03 -9.78 21.35
CA GLN A 183 -10.45 -8.46 21.51
C GLN A 183 -11.49 -7.51 22.09
N VAL A 184 -11.12 -6.76 23.13
CA VAL A 184 -11.93 -5.66 23.68
C VAL A 184 -11.18 -4.35 23.44
N PRO A 185 -11.83 -3.30 22.90
CA PRO A 185 -11.22 -1.99 22.71
C PRO A 185 -10.72 -1.40 24.02
N THR A 186 -9.63 -0.63 23.99
CA THR A 186 -9.00 -0.09 25.21
C THR A 186 -9.92 0.83 26.03
N ASN A 187 -10.92 1.46 25.39
CA ASN A 187 -11.91 2.31 26.05
C ASN A 187 -13.10 1.56 26.67
N VAL A 188 -13.15 0.23 26.54
CA VAL A 188 -14.22 -0.64 27.05
C VAL A 188 -13.68 -1.52 28.17
N TYR A 189 -14.47 -1.66 29.25
CA TYR A 189 -14.06 -2.46 30.40
C TYR A 189 -14.29 -3.96 30.16
N ASN A 190 -13.26 -4.78 30.36
CA ASN A 190 -13.31 -6.23 30.08
C ASN A 190 -14.35 -7.00 30.91
N ARG A 191 -14.68 -6.55 32.13
CA ARG A 191 -15.65 -7.21 33.02
C ARG A 191 -16.99 -6.48 33.08
N ASP A 192 -17.27 -5.66 32.08
CA ASP A 192 -18.59 -5.07 31.94
C ASP A 192 -19.63 -6.19 31.72
N PRO A 193 -20.77 -6.19 32.44
CA PRO A 193 -21.79 -7.23 32.31
C PRO A 193 -22.24 -7.49 30.87
N ASP A 194 -22.32 -6.45 30.03
CA ASP A 194 -22.72 -6.59 28.63
C ASP A 194 -21.66 -7.31 27.79
N ILE A 195 -20.38 -7.11 28.13
CA ILE A 195 -19.25 -7.82 27.50
C ILE A 195 -19.22 -9.27 27.97
N LEU A 196 -19.41 -9.53 29.26
CA LEU A 196 -19.39 -10.88 29.82
C LEU A 196 -20.53 -11.74 29.27
N ASN A 197 -21.75 -11.20 29.22
CA ASN A 197 -22.91 -11.89 28.66
C ASN A 197 -22.71 -12.19 27.16
N GLY A 198 -22.22 -11.21 26.39
CA GLY A 198 -21.94 -11.43 24.97
C GLY A 198 -20.77 -12.38 24.71
N ALA A 199 -19.71 -12.32 25.54
CA ALA A 199 -18.59 -13.25 25.48
C ALA A 199 -19.05 -14.69 25.75
N PHE A 200 -19.87 -14.89 26.79
CA PHE A 200 -20.46 -16.18 27.12
C PHE A 200 -21.36 -16.71 26.01
N MET A 201 -22.32 -15.92 25.55
CA MET A 201 -23.25 -16.32 24.47
C MET A 201 -22.49 -16.69 23.19
N SER A 202 -21.50 -15.89 22.81
CA SER A 202 -20.72 -16.11 21.58
C SER A 202 -19.76 -17.30 21.65
N GLU A 203 -19.64 -18.02 22.77
CA GLU A 203 -18.91 -19.30 22.82
C GLU A 203 -19.51 -20.36 21.89
N ALA A 204 -20.84 -20.31 21.66
CA ALA A 204 -21.53 -21.20 20.73
C ALA A 204 -20.98 -21.12 19.29
N LEU A 205 -20.32 -20.00 18.94
CA LEU A 205 -19.73 -19.82 17.61
C LEU A 205 -18.43 -20.60 17.40
N ASN A 206 -17.76 -21.06 18.47
CA ASN A 206 -16.49 -21.78 18.37
C ASN A 206 -16.61 -23.04 17.49
N GLU A 207 -17.64 -23.85 17.72
CA GLU A 207 -17.87 -25.08 16.95
C GLU A 207 -18.15 -24.74 15.48
N VAL A 208 -18.96 -23.71 15.23
CA VAL A 208 -19.31 -23.28 13.87
C VAL A 208 -18.08 -22.76 13.12
N PHE A 209 -17.19 -22.03 13.79
CA PHE A 209 -15.93 -21.57 13.19
C PHE A 209 -15.06 -22.75 12.74
N ILE A 210 -14.90 -23.76 13.60
CA ILE A 210 -14.12 -24.97 13.30
C ILE A 210 -14.76 -25.74 12.15
N GLU A 211 -16.07 -25.98 12.21
CA GLU A 211 -16.80 -26.68 11.15
C GLU A 211 -16.72 -25.95 9.81
N ASN A 212 -16.84 -24.62 9.81
CA ASN A 212 -16.70 -23.81 8.61
C ASN A 212 -15.33 -24.00 7.99
N PHE A 213 -14.27 -23.96 8.79
CA PHE A 213 -12.90 -24.15 8.33
C PHE A 213 -12.65 -25.57 7.82
N GLN A 214 -13.21 -26.59 8.48
CA GLN A 214 -13.13 -27.98 8.01
C GLN A 214 -13.86 -28.18 6.67
N LYS A 215 -15.00 -27.51 6.47
CA LYS A 215 -15.79 -27.57 5.22
C LYS A 215 -15.17 -26.76 4.08
N ASP A 216 -14.54 -25.63 4.40
CA ASP A 216 -13.83 -24.79 3.44
C ASP A 216 -12.47 -24.33 4.02
N PRO A 217 -11.40 -25.11 3.77
CA PRO A 217 -10.04 -24.76 4.22
C PRO A 217 -9.47 -23.50 3.56
N THR A 218 -10.14 -22.90 2.57
CA THR A 218 -9.72 -21.64 1.95
C THR A 218 -10.20 -20.40 2.72
N LEU A 219 -10.98 -20.59 3.79
CA LEU A 219 -11.39 -19.51 4.68
C LEU A 219 -10.17 -18.97 5.43
N THR A 220 -10.02 -17.65 5.44
CA THR A 220 -9.01 -16.96 6.23
C THR A 220 -9.57 -16.71 7.64
N TRP A 221 -9.84 -15.46 7.98
CA TRP A 221 -10.37 -15.08 9.28
C TRP A 221 -11.89 -15.20 9.31
N GLN A 222 -12.41 -15.74 10.42
CA GLN A 222 -13.82 -15.72 10.75
C GLN A 222 -14.00 -14.92 12.03
N TYR A 223 -15.02 -14.07 12.09
CA TYR A 223 -15.18 -13.18 13.23
C TYR A 223 -16.62 -12.80 13.49
N PHE A 224 -16.88 -12.42 14.74
CA PHE A 224 -18.12 -11.85 15.23
C PHE A 224 -17.80 -10.51 15.90
N GLY A 225 -18.35 -9.42 15.35
CA GLY A 225 -18.26 -8.09 15.94
C GLY A 225 -19.52 -7.78 16.72
N SER A 226 -19.38 -7.59 18.03
CA SER A 226 -20.51 -7.26 18.90
C SER A 226 -20.88 -5.79 18.83
N SER A 227 -22.16 -5.48 18.96
CA SER A 227 -22.65 -4.11 19.16
C SER A 227 -22.14 -3.49 20.47
N THR A 228 -21.79 -4.31 21.47
CA THR A 228 -21.19 -3.89 22.73
C THR A 228 -19.70 -3.54 22.59
N GLY A 229 -19.07 -3.91 21.47
CA GLY A 229 -17.73 -3.47 21.08
C GLY A 229 -16.64 -4.53 21.13
N PHE A 230 -16.87 -5.68 21.79
CA PHE A 230 -15.93 -6.80 21.72
C PHE A 230 -15.94 -7.48 20.35
N PHE A 231 -14.82 -8.08 19.99
CA PHE A 231 -14.59 -8.72 18.71
C PHE A 231 -14.06 -10.13 18.92
N ARG A 232 -14.87 -11.15 18.61
CA ARG A 232 -14.45 -12.55 18.67
C ARG A 232 -13.84 -12.97 17.32
N LEU A 233 -12.65 -13.54 17.35
CA LEU A 233 -11.86 -13.87 16.15
C LEU A 233 -11.40 -15.32 16.18
N TYR A 234 -11.59 -16.01 15.06
CA TYR A 234 -11.09 -17.36 14.80
C TYR A 234 -10.24 -17.39 13.52
N PRO A 235 -9.10 -18.12 13.52
CA PRO A 235 -8.47 -18.76 14.68
C PRO A 235 -8.03 -17.72 15.72
N GLY A 236 -7.85 -18.13 16.98
CA GLY A 236 -7.42 -17.21 18.04
C GLY A 236 -5.98 -16.74 17.79
N ILE A 237 -5.70 -15.46 18.04
CA ILE A 237 -4.38 -14.85 17.81
C ILE A 237 -4.04 -13.86 18.92
N GLN A 238 -2.76 -13.75 19.28
CA GLN A 238 -2.30 -12.71 20.19
C GLN A 238 -2.19 -11.37 19.47
N TRP A 239 -2.88 -10.36 19.99
CA TRP A 239 -2.82 -9.00 19.48
C TRP A 239 -1.73 -8.23 20.18
N THR A 240 -0.92 -7.53 19.40
CA THR A 240 0.15 -6.67 19.93
C THR A 240 -0.36 -5.23 19.99
N PRO A 241 -0.40 -4.60 21.17
CA PRO A 241 -0.74 -3.20 21.29
C PRO A 241 0.36 -2.28 20.74
N ASP A 242 0.06 -0.98 20.61
CA ASP A 242 1.07 0.02 20.24
C ASP A 242 2.11 0.25 21.36
N GLU A 243 3.09 1.12 21.12
CA GLU A 243 4.15 1.47 22.08
C GLU A 243 3.61 2.03 23.42
N HIS A 244 2.36 2.48 23.45
CA HIS A 244 1.67 3.00 24.63
C HIS A 244 0.74 1.97 25.28
N GLY A 245 0.72 0.73 24.78
CA GLY A 245 -0.16 -0.33 25.28
C GLY A 245 -1.62 -0.18 24.83
N VAL A 246 -1.89 0.67 23.83
CA VAL A 246 -3.24 0.97 23.35
C VAL A 246 -3.53 0.20 22.07
N VAL A 247 -4.77 -0.29 21.96
CA VAL A 247 -5.32 -0.84 20.71
C VAL A 247 -6.46 0.05 20.25
N THR A 248 -6.21 0.73 19.15
CA THR A 248 -7.19 1.64 18.51
C THR A 248 -8.26 0.89 17.70
N PHE A 249 -8.18 -0.45 17.65
CA PHE A 249 -9.17 -1.25 16.96
C PHE A 249 -10.47 -1.33 17.76
N ASP A 250 -11.56 -0.91 17.11
CA ASP A 250 -12.93 -1.13 17.52
C ASP A 250 -13.69 -1.73 16.33
N CYS A 251 -14.33 -2.88 16.53
CA CYS A 251 -15.04 -3.58 15.46
C CYS A 251 -16.22 -2.79 14.91
N ARG A 252 -16.84 -1.91 15.70
CA ARG A 252 -18.01 -1.10 15.34
C ARG A 252 -17.68 0.03 14.36
N ASN A 253 -16.42 0.45 14.34
CA ASN A 253 -15.93 1.56 13.52
C ASN A 253 -15.32 1.10 12.19
N ARG A 254 -15.46 -0.18 11.85
CA ARG A 254 -14.86 -0.74 10.65
C ARG A 254 -15.85 -0.73 9.48
N ASN A 255 -15.29 -0.59 8.28
CA ASN A 255 -16.03 -0.58 7.02
C ASN A 255 -16.13 -1.97 6.37
N TRP A 256 -15.66 -3.03 7.07
CA TRP A 256 -15.63 -4.39 6.52
C TRP A 256 -17.03 -4.87 6.16
#